data_AF-A0A1H8J8G6-F1
#
_entry.id   AF-A0A1H8J8G6-F1
#
_cell.length_a   1.000
_cell.length_b   1.000
_cell.length_c   1.000
_cell.angle_alpha   90.00
_cell.angle_beta   90.00
_cell.angle_gamma   90.00
#
_symmetry.space_group_name_H-M   'P 1'
#
loop_
_entity.id
_entity.type
_entity.pdbx_description
1 polymer ?
#
loop_
_entity_poly.entity_id
_entity_poly.type
_entity_poly.pdbx_seq_one_letter_code
_entity_poly.pdbx_strand_id
1 'polypeptide(L)'
;MRSPPAPGLSDNGAMSDLKAPATLPRAQTCPRCGQPNSCAVEAGAPSGTCWCMHEPLPAPAAAREPIPADAACYCRACLRALRSESATA
;
A
#
# COMPACT_ATOMS: atom_id res chain seq x y z
N MET A 1 66.33 4.10 5.75
CA MET A 1 65.64 3.22 6.71
C MET A 1 64.19 3.15 6.25
N ARG A 2 63.73 1.99 5.75
CA ARG A 2 62.47 1.80 5.02
C ARG A 2 61.41 1.15 5.93
N SER A 3 60.18 1.68 5.86
CA SER A 3 58.84 1.10 6.17
C SER A 3 58.47 0.89 7.67
N PRO A 4 57.15 0.81 8.07
CA PRO A 4 55.95 0.45 7.26
C PRO A 4 54.66 1.31 7.58
N PRO A 5 53.39 0.86 7.38
CA PRO A 5 52.35 1.59 6.62
C PRO A 5 51.16 2.12 7.47
N ALA A 6 50.25 2.85 6.81
CA ALA A 6 49.03 3.46 7.37
C ALA A 6 48.03 2.46 7.99
N PRO A 7 47.16 2.94 8.91
CA PRO A 7 45.73 2.70 8.70
C PRO A 7 44.87 3.93 9.04
N GLY A 8 43.75 4.07 8.34
CA GLY A 8 42.71 5.02 8.70
C GLY A 8 41.84 5.51 7.55
N LEU A 9 41.34 4.59 6.72
CA LEU A 9 40.11 4.87 5.98
C LEU A 9 38.97 4.93 7.00
N SER A 10 38.64 6.13 7.48
CA SER A 10 37.34 6.42 8.09
C SER A 10 36.41 6.89 6.98
N ASP A 11 35.82 5.93 6.28
CA ASP A 11 34.54 6.13 5.60
C ASP A 11 33.53 6.56 6.68
N ASN A 12 33.09 7.81 6.63
CA ASN A 12 31.87 8.22 7.29
C ASN A 12 30.81 8.42 6.21
N GLY A 13 30.26 7.30 5.76
CA GLY A 13 28.98 7.28 5.07
C GLY A 13 27.86 7.84 5.96
N ALA A 14 27.21 8.88 5.47
CA ALA A 14 25.84 9.24 5.87
C ALA A 14 25.27 10.26 4.85
N MET A 15 25.07 9.81 3.61
CA MET A 15 24.23 10.52 2.64
C MET A 15 23.14 9.56 2.08
N SER A 16 22.50 8.77 2.94
CA SER A 16 21.53 7.74 2.53
C SER A 16 20.06 8.06 2.86
N ASP A 17 19.74 9.28 3.28
CA ASP A 17 18.37 9.67 3.66
C ASP A 17 17.68 10.62 2.69
N LEU A 18 18.08 10.63 1.42
CA LEU A 18 17.22 11.09 0.33
C LEU A 18 16.12 10.04 0.11
N LYS A 19 15.20 10.01 1.08
CA LYS A 19 13.89 9.38 1.11
C LYS A 19 13.29 9.48 -0.30
N ALA A 20 13.32 8.36 -1.03
CA ALA A 20 12.64 8.26 -2.32
C ALA A 20 11.18 8.72 -2.15
N PRO A 21 10.56 9.38 -3.15
CA PRO A 21 9.15 9.72 -3.08
C PRO A 21 8.39 8.41 -2.78
N ALA A 22 7.59 8.44 -1.71
CA ALA A 22 6.93 7.25 -1.19
C ALA A 22 5.81 6.82 -2.14
N THR A 23 6.17 6.18 -3.24
CA THR A 23 5.23 5.42 -4.06
C THR A 23 4.75 4.26 -3.22
N LEU A 24 3.48 4.29 -2.83
CA LEU A 24 2.88 3.19 -2.08
C LEU A 24 2.86 1.92 -2.96
N PRO A 25 3.11 0.74 -2.37
CA PRO A 25 2.88 -0.52 -3.07
C PRO A 25 1.46 -0.60 -3.63
N ARG A 26 1.26 -1.33 -4.75
CA ARG A 26 -0.07 -1.55 -5.31
C ARG A 26 -1.03 -2.22 -4.32
N ALA A 27 -0.51 -3.10 -3.46
CA ALA A 27 -1.26 -3.69 -2.36
C ALA A 27 -1.81 -2.65 -1.35
N GLN A 28 -1.17 -1.49 -1.23
CA GLN A 28 -1.58 -0.36 -0.38
C GLN A 28 -2.29 0.76 -1.15
N THR A 29 -2.55 0.56 -2.44
CA THR A 29 -3.12 1.57 -3.34
C THR A 29 -4.50 1.13 -3.82
N CYS A 30 -5.46 2.04 -3.78
CA CYS A 30 -6.81 1.79 -4.29
C CYS A 30 -6.75 1.72 -5.83
N PRO A 31 -7.14 0.59 -6.46
CA PRO A 31 -7.07 0.45 -7.91
C PRO A 31 -8.09 1.33 -8.65
N ARG A 32 -9.12 1.84 -7.96
CA ARG A 32 -10.14 2.73 -8.54
C ARG A 32 -9.70 4.19 -8.62
N CYS A 33 -8.98 4.70 -7.62
CA CYS A 33 -8.67 6.12 -7.50
C CYS A 33 -7.19 6.47 -7.27
N GLY A 34 -6.32 5.47 -7.13
CA GLY A 34 -4.88 5.67 -6.91
C GLY A 34 -4.50 6.18 -5.52
N GLN A 35 -5.46 6.43 -4.63
CA GLN A 35 -5.22 6.87 -3.25
C GLN A 35 -4.87 5.68 -2.34
N PRO A 36 -4.25 5.93 -1.16
CA PRO A 36 -4.01 4.87 -0.18
C PRO A 36 -5.29 4.11 0.16
N ASN A 37 -5.24 2.78 0.13
CA ASN A 37 -6.39 1.95 0.53
C ASN A 37 -6.42 1.67 2.04
N SER A 38 -5.40 2.09 2.80
CA SER A 38 -5.19 1.81 4.23
C SER A 38 -5.51 0.36 4.64
N CYS A 39 -5.07 -0.61 3.84
CA CYS A 39 -5.22 -2.02 4.14
C CYS A 39 -4.51 -2.37 5.45
N ALA A 40 -5.28 -2.82 6.45
CA ALA A 40 -4.72 -3.19 7.76
C ALA A 40 -3.68 -4.32 7.65
N VAL A 41 -3.90 -5.30 6.76
CA VAL A 41 -2.99 -6.45 6.57
C VAL A 41 -1.62 -5.98 6.07
N GLU A 42 -1.59 -5.11 5.06
CA GLU A 42 -0.34 -4.55 4.52
C GLU A 42 0.36 -3.63 5.51
N ALA A 43 -0.40 -3.03 6.43
CA ALA A 43 0.15 -2.24 7.55
C ALA A 43 0.61 -3.12 8.73
N GLY A 44 0.56 -4.45 8.64
CA GLY A 44 0.93 -5.37 9.72
C GLY A 44 -0.08 -5.46 10.85
N ALA A 45 -1.31 -4.99 10.64
CA ALA A 45 -2.41 -5.04 11.59
C ALA A 45 -3.39 -6.18 11.27
N PRO A 46 -4.19 -6.65 12.25
CA PRO A 46 -5.14 -7.73 12.02
C PRO A 46 -6.18 -7.38 10.96
N SER A 47 -6.50 -8.31 10.06
CA SER A 47 -7.47 -8.10 8.97
C SER A 47 -8.83 -7.62 9.47
N GLY A 48 -9.28 -8.14 10.61
CA GLY A 48 -10.53 -7.74 11.27
C GLY A 48 -10.59 -6.28 11.73
N THR A 49 -9.51 -5.51 11.61
CA THR A 49 -9.52 -4.06 11.84
C THR A 49 -9.74 -3.25 10.56
N CYS A 50 -9.65 -3.89 9.38
CA CYS A 50 -9.88 -3.25 8.09
C CYS A 50 -11.38 -3.14 7.80
N TRP A 51 -11.84 -1.98 7.34
CA TRP A 51 -13.25 -1.78 6.98
C TRP A 51 -13.74 -2.73 5.88
N CYS A 52 -12.86 -3.20 4.99
CA CYS A 52 -13.27 -4.10 3.91
C CYS A 52 -13.79 -5.45 4.43
N MET A 53 -13.37 -5.86 5.63
CA MET A 53 -13.88 -7.07 6.29
C MET A 53 -15.29 -6.87 6.88
N HIS A 54 -15.69 -5.62 7.13
CA HIS A 54 -16.98 -5.26 7.74
C HIS A 54 -17.98 -4.67 6.74
N GLU A 55 -17.50 -4.17 5.61
CA GLU A 55 -18.30 -3.54 4.55
C GLU A 55 -18.18 -4.36 3.25
N PRO A 56 -18.77 -5.57 3.16
CA PRO A 56 -18.62 -6.42 1.99
C PRO A 56 -19.17 -5.76 0.72
N LEU A 57 -18.48 -5.94 -0.40
CA LEU A 57 -18.91 -5.48 -1.72
C LEU A 57 -19.95 -6.46 -2.28
N PRO A 58 -21.17 -6.02 -2.67
CA PRO A 58 -22.18 -6.88 -3.26
C PRO A 58 -21.63 -7.59 -4.51
N ALA A 59 -21.99 -8.86 -4.69
CA ALA A 59 -21.57 -9.67 -5.83
C ALA A 59 -21.72 -8.98 -7.21
N PRO A 60 -22.85 -8.30 -7.54
CA PRO A 60 -22.97 -7.61 -8.82
C PRO A 60 -21.98 -6.45 -8.98
N ALA A 61 -21.64 -5.74 -7.90
CA ALA A 61 -20.60 -4.71 -7.94
C ALA A 61 -19.21 -5.32 -8.10
N ALA A 62 -18.91 -6.40 -7.36
CA ALA A 62 -17.62 -7.10 -7.43
C ALA A 62 -17.36 -7.71 -8.81
N ALA A 63 -18.40 -8.17 -9.50
CA ALA A 63 -18.29 -8.70 -10.86
C ALA A 63 -18.04 -7.59 -11.90
N ARG A 64 -18.61 -6.40 -11.72
CA ARG A 64 -18.41 -5.25 -12.61
C ARG A 64 -17.05 -4.59 -12.40
N GLU A 65 -16.60 -4.50 -11.15
CA GLU A 65 -15.36 -3.84 -10.77
C GLU A 65 -14.49 -4.81 -9.92
N PRO A 66 -13.82 -5.79 -10.56
CA PRO A 66 -12.95 -6.74 -9.86
C PRO A 66 -11.65 -6.07 -9.40
N ILE A 67 -11.15 -6.48 -8.22
CA ILE A 67 -9.85 -6.03 -7.73
C ILE A 67 -8.74 -6.81 -8.47
N PRO A 68 -7.72 -6.13 -9.04
CA PRO A 68 -6.56 -6.78 -9.65
C PRO A 68 -5.79 -7.67 -8.66
N ALA A 69 -5.14 -8.73 -9.16
CA ALA A 69 -4.41 -9.69 -8.31
C ALA A 69 -3.26 -9.08 -7.48
N ASP A 70 -2.74 -7.92 -7.88
CA ASP A 70 -1.65 -7.20 -7.20
C ASP A 70 -2.13 -6.01 -6.35
N ALA A 71 -3.45 -5.86 -6.20
CA ALA A 71 -4.08 -4.91 -5.30
C ALA A 71 -4.85 -5.66 -4.19
N ALA A 72 -4.87 -5.11 -2.97
CA ALA A 72 -5.53 -5.78 -1.84
C ALA A 72 -7.03 -5.44 -1.76
N CYS A 73 -7.36 -4.15 -1.75
CA CYS A 73 -8.72 -3.68 -1.57
C CYS A 73 -8.95 -2.25 -2.09
N TYR A 74 -10.23 -1.89 -2.23
CA TYR A 74 -10.66 -0.50 -2.45
C TYR A 74 -10.50 0.33 -1.17
N CYS A 75 -10.17 1.62 -1.33
CA CYS A 75 -10.29 2.55 -0.21
C CYS A 75 -11.77 2.67 0.23
N ARG A 76 -12.00 3.09 1.48
CA ARG A 76 -13.36 3.14 2.07
C ARG A 76 -14.33 3.98 1.24
N ALA A 77 -13.87 5.08 0.66
CA ALA A 77 -14.70 5.95 -0.18
C ALA A 77 -15.16 5.23 -1.46
N CYS A 78 -14.22 4.62 -2.19
CA CYS A 78 -14.54 3.89 -3.42
C CYS A 78 -15.41 2.67 -3.17
N LEU A 79 -15.17 1.93 -2.08
CA LEU A 79 -15.99 0.79 -1.67
C LEU A 79 -17.45 1.21 -1.45
N ARG A 80 -17.68 2.32 -0.73
CA ARG A 80 -19.02 2.84 -0.46
C ARG A 80 -19.72 3.33 -1.72
N ALA A 81 -19.01 4.00 -2.62
CA ALA A 81 -19.55 4.41 -3.90
C ALA A 81 -20.05 3.19 -4.70
N LEU A 82 -19.21 2.16 -4.85
CA LEU A 82 -19.61 0.92 -5.56
C LEU A 82 -20.85 0.26 -4.93
N ARG A 83 -20.96 0.27 -3.60
CA ARG A 83 -22.14 -0.26 -2.90
C ARG A 83 -23.40 0.53 -3.23
N SER A 84 -23.33 1.86 -3.20
CA SER A 84 -24.46 2.73 -3.57
C SER A 84 -24.86 2.54 -5.04
N GLU A 85 -23.88 2.39 -5.93
CA GLU A 85 -24.11 2.12 -7.36
C GLU A 85 -24.85 0.78 -7.56
N SER A 86 -24.55 -0.25 -6.77
CA SER A 86 -25.25 -1.54 -6.82
C SER A 86 -26.60 -1.60 -6.12
N ALA A 87 -26.89 -0.69 -5.19
CA ALA A 87 -28.20 -0.59 -4.55
C ALA A 87 -29.26 0.07 -5.46
N THR A 88 -28.79 0.73 -6.51
CA THR A 88 -29.62 1.48 -7.47
C THR A 88 -29.81 0.71 -8.79
N ALA A 89 -29.29 -0.52 -8.88
CA ALA A 89 -29.32 -1.39 -10.06
C ALA A 89 -30.24 -2.59 -9.84
#